data_AF-A0A2N0D4K5-F1
#
_entry.id   AF-A0A2N0D4K5-F1
#
_cell.length_a   1.000
_cell.length_b   1.000
_cell.length_c   1.000
_cell.angle_alpha   90.00
_cell.angle_beta   90.00
_cell.angle_gamma   90.00
#
_symmetry.space_group_name_H-M   'P 1'
#
loop_
_entity.id
_entity.type
_entity.pdbx_description
1 polymer ?
#
loop_
_entity_poly.entity_id
_entity_poly.type
_entity_poly.pdbx_seq_one_letter_code
_entity_poly.pdbx_strand_id
1 'polypeptide(L)'
;MAVRHDVENLIRRGNILYWRARVPTSFVRCRPGGRLSLSLHCSDHKKAQMIGRKLNLRLAELKTDPKEVMSTKDQLRKLFEHVLLPRCPRRPNL
;
A
#
# COMPACT_ATOMS: atom_id res chain seq x y z
N MET A 1 -0.18 6.37 23.00
CA MET A 1 -0.61 4.99 22.68
C MET A 1 -0.77 4.85 21.17
N ALA A 2 0.01 3.99 20.52
CA ALA A 2 -0.25 3.64 19.12
C ALA A 2 -1.41 2.65 19.12
N VAL A 3 -2.59 3.10 18.67
CA VAL A 3 -3.73 2.21 18.41
C VAL A 3 -3.26 1.18 17.40
N ARG A 4 -3.02 -0.05 17.87
CA ARG A 4 -2.71 -1.19 16.99
C ARG A 4 -4.00 -1.52 16.27
N HIS A 5 -4.11 -1.15 15.00
CA HIS A 5 -5.19 -1.66 14.17
C HIS A 5 -4.97 -3.17 13.99
N ASP A 6 -6.05 -3.96 13.94
CA ASP A 6 -6.01 -5.40 13.64
C ASP A 6 -5.37 -5.75 12.29
N VAL A 7 -5.05 -4.74 11.48
CA VAL A 7 -4.48 -4.90 10.15
C VAL A 7 -3.04 -4.45 10.17
N GLU A 8 -2.13 -5.39 9.88
CA GLU A 8 -0.71 -5.13 9.77
C GLU A 8 -0.43 -3.99 8.77
N ASN A 9 0.59 -3.17 9.04
CA ASN A 9 0.97 -2.02 8.23
C ASN A 9 -0.08 -0.88 8.19
N LEU A 10 -1.24 -1.00 8.84
CA LEU A 10 -2.23 0.08 8.94
C LEU A 10 -2.01 0.91 10.21
N ILE A 11 -1.88 2.23 10.05
CA ILE A 11 -1.62 3.18 11.14
C ILE A 11 -2.59 4.35 11.01
N ARG A 12 -3.37 4.63 12.06
CA ARG A 12 -4.16 5.86 12.15
C ARG A 12 -3.36 6.97 12.82
N ARG A 13 -3.36 8.15 12.22
CA ARG A 13 -2.94 9.41 12.85
C ARG A 13 -4.07 10.42 12.70
N GLY A 14 -4.76 10.70 13.81
CA GLY A 14 -5.94 11.55 13.82
C GLY A 14 -7.07 10.97 12.96
N ASN A 15 -7.52 11.74 11.98
CA ASN A 15 -8.58 11.34 11.04
C ASN A 15 -8.05 10.67 9.77
N ILE A 16 -6.73 10.59 9.61
CA ILE A 16 -6.11 9.99 8.42
C ILE A 16 -5.53 8.63 8.78
N LEU A 17 -5.81 7.65 7.93
CA LEU A 17 -5.20 6.33 8.01
C LEU A 17 -4.05 6.25 6.99
N TYR A 18 -2.97 5.61 7.38
CA TYR A 18 -1.79 5.41 6.54
C TYR A 18 -1.49 3.93 6.48
N TRP A 19 -1.28 3.41 5.28
CA TRP A 19 -0.69 2.10 5.09
C TRP A 19 0.81 2.26 4.91
N ARG A 20 1.59 1.75 5.86
CA ARG A 20 3.05 1.84 5.91
C ARG A 20 3.68 0.46 5.95
N ALA A 21 3.82 -0.16 4.78
CA ALA A 21 4.52 -1.43 4.65
C ALA A 21 6.03 -1.26 4.45
N ARG A 22 6.79 -2.22 4.98
CA ARG A 22 8.21 -2.37 4.63
C ARG A 22 8.31 -2.94 3.22
N VAL A 23 9.19 -2.37 2.40
CA VAL A 23 9.55 -2.95 1.12
C VAL A 23 10.33 -4.24 1.41
N PRO A 24 9.86 -5.39 0.89
CA PRO A 24 10.58 -6.65 1.03
C PRO A 24 12.01 -6.54 0.47
N THR A 25 12.95 -7.25 1.09
CA THR A 25 14.36 -7.28 0.63
C THR A 25 14.53 -7.93 -0.73
N SER A 26 13.53 -8.69 -1.19
CA SER A 26 13.52 -9.25 -2.54
C SER A 26 13.60 -8.16 -3.59
N PHE A 27 13.06 -6.96 -3.37
CA PHE A 27 13.04 -5.88 -4.36
C PHE A 27 14.44 -5.31 -4.64
N VAL A 28 15.07 -5.78 -5.71
CA VAL A 28 16.47 -5.49 -6.07
C VAL A 28 16.69 -4.00 -6.36
N ARG A 29 15.67 -3.31 -6.87
CA ARG A 29 15.73 -1.86 -7.20
C ARG A 29 15.37 -0.93 -6.04
N CYS A 30 14.94 -1.49 -4.90
CA CYS A 30 14.63 -0.70 -3.72
C CYS A 30 15.78 -0.79 -2.72
N ARG A 31 16.14 0.34 -2.08
CA ARG A 31 17.11 0.29 -0.98
C ARG A 31 16.58 -0.62 0.13
N PRO A 32 17.41 -1.53 0.67
CA PRO A 32 17.02 -2.38 1.79
C PRO A 32 16.57 -1.51 2.97
N GLY A 33 15.45 -1.87 3.59
CA GLY A 33 14.82 -1.09 4.66
C GLY A 33 13.92 0.07 4.19
N GLY A 34 13.71 0.23 2.88
CA GLY A 34 12.74 1.18 2.34
C GLY A 34 11.33 0.93 2.88
N ARG A 35 10.59 2.01 3.17
CA ARG A 35 9.16 1.95 3.53
C ARG A 35 8.30 2.52 2.42
N LEU A 36 7.25 1.80 2.07
CA LEU A 36 6.12 2.34 1.31
C LEU A 36 5.20 3.04 2.31
N SER A 37 4.67 4.19 1.92
CA SER A 37 3.71 4.94 2.73
C SER A 37 2.62 5.46 1.80
N LEU A 38 1.41 5.02 2.07
CA LEU A 38 0.22 5.34 1.31
C LEU A 38 -0.81 5.95 2.25
N SER A 39 -1.37 7.09 1.85
CA SER A 39 -2.43 7.77 2.60
C SER A 39 -3.78 7.19 2.19
N LEU A 40 -4.51 6.66 3.17
CA LEU A 40 -5.88 6.22 3.04
C LEU A 40 -6.79 7.37 3.46
N HIS A 41 -7.31 8.10 2.48
CA HIS A 41 -8.38 9.08 2.69
C HIS A 41 -9.73 8.36 2.78
N CYS A 42 -9.91 7.55 3.82
CA CYS A 42 -11.19 6.89 4.12
C CYS A 42 -11.62 7.26 5.54
N SER A 43 -12.84 7.80 5.67
CA SER A 43 -13.47 8.09 6.96
C SER A 43 -13.90 6.81 7.68
N ASP A 44 -14.26 5.76 6.92
CA ASP A 44 -14.74 4.49 7.45
C ASP A 44 -13.60 3.55 7.88
N HIS A 45 -13.58 3.20 9.18
CA HIS A 45 -12.60 2.26 9.72
C HIS A 45 -12.65 0.88 9.09
N LYS A 46 -13.86 0.33 8.87
CA LYS A 46 -14.03 -0.98 8.22
C LYS A 46 -13.49 -0.98 6.79
N LYS A 47 -13.71 0.11 6.05
CA LYS A 47 -13.19 0.27 4.68
C LYS A 47 -11.66 0.37 4.68
N ALA A 48 -11.09 1.15 5.58
CA ALA A 48 -9.65 1.27 5.72
C ALA A 48 -8.99 -0.07 6.12
N GLN A 49 -9.62 -0.85 7.00
CA GLN A 49 -9.15 -2.19 7.33
C GLN A 49 -9.21 -3.13 6.12
N MET A 50 -10.30 -3.14 5.37
CA MET A 50 -10.42 -3.95 4.14
C MET A 50 -9.34 -3.57 3.12
N ILE A 51 -9.12 -2.27 2.90
CA ILE A 51 -8.09 -1.79 1.98
C ILE A 51 -6.70 -2.19 2.49
N GLY A 52 -6.40 -2.01 3.77
CA GLY A 52 -5.14 -2.45 4.36
C GLY A 52 -4.88 -3.96 4.18
N ARG A 53 -5.91 -4.79 4.35
CA ARG A 53 -5.82 -6.24 4.07
C ARG A 53 -5.53 -6.54 2.60
N LYS A 54 -6.22 -5.85 1.67
CA LYS A 54 -5.97 -5.98 0.22
C LYS A 54 -4.54 -5.58 -0.16
N LEU A 55 -4.03 -4.49 0.42
CA LEU A 55 -2.66 -4.04 0.20
C LEU A 55 -1.63 -5.04 0.74
N ASN A 56 -1.87 -5.62 1.91
CA ASN A 56 -1.00 -6.65 2.48
C ASN A 56 -1.00 -7.93 1.62
N LEU A 57 -2.17 -8.36 1.15
CA LEU A 57 -2.28 -9.52 0.26
C LEU A 57 -1.54 -9.26 -1.04
N ARG A 58 -1.73 -8.09 -1.66
CA ARG A 58 -0.99 -7.73 -2.87
C ARG A 58 0.52 -7.69 -2.61
N LEU A 59 0.97 -7.14 -1.48
CA LEU A 59 2.38 -7.15 -1.11
C LEU A 59 2.95 -8.58 -0.95
N ALA A 60 2.16 -9.52 -0.44
CA ALA A 60 2.54 -10.93 -0.34
C ALA A 60 2.67 -11.58 -1.73
N GLU A 61 1.74 -11.31 -2.65
CA GLU A 61 1.82 -11.78 -4.05
C GLU A 61 3.07 -11.24 -4.77
N LEU A 62 3.41 -9.95 -4.57
CA LEU A 62 4.60 -9.37 -5.20
C LEU A 62 5.91 -9.97 -4.68
N LYS A 63 5.93 -10.59 -3.49
CA LYS A 63 7.13 -11.30 -3.00
C LYS A 63 7.38 -12.58 -3.80
N THR A 64 6.33 -13.17 -4.36
CA THR A 64 6.41 -14.44 -5.11
C THR A 64 6.60 -14.23 -6.60
N ASP A 65 6.32 -13.04 -7.15
CA ASP A 65 6.44 -12.74 -8.57
C ASP A 65 7.79 -12.05 -8.92
N PRO A 66 8.65 -12.67 -9.74
CA PRO A 66 9.97 -12.13 -10.08
C PRO A 66 9.93 -10.86 -10.95
N LYS A 67 8.87 -10.62 -11.74
CA LYS A 67 8.76 -9.37 -12.53
C LYS A 67 8.59 -8.17 -11.61
N GLU A 68 7.76 -8.34 -10.60
CA GLU A 68 7.42 -7.27 -9.66
C GLU A 68 8.57 -6.98 -8.71
N VAL A 69 9.34 -8.00 -8.35
CA VAL A 69 10.61 -7.89 -7.61
C VAL A 69 11.63 -6.94 -8.26
N MET A 70 11.57 -6.76 -9.58
CA MET A 70 12.44 -5.79 -10.28
C MET A 70 11.88 -4.36 -10.31
N SER A 71 10.69 -4.10 -9.76
CA SER A 71 10.05 -2.78 -9.80
C SER A 71 10.70 -1.78 -8.83
N THR A 72 10.73 -0.50 -9.24
CA THR A 72 11.19 0.59 -8.37
C THR A 72 10.15 0.96 -7.32
N LYS A 73 10.56 1.64 -6.25
CA LYS A 73 9.67 2.12 -5.17
C LYS A 73 8.47 2.91 -5.72
N ASP A 74 8.67 3.75 -6.72
CA ASP A 74 7.62 4.56 -7.34
C ASP A 74 6.64 3.71 -8.16
N GLN A 75 7.12 2.68 -8.85
CA GLN A 75 6.26 1.72 -9.56
C GLN A 75 5.39 0.93 -8.57
N LEU A 76 5.97 0.46 -7.47
CA LEU A 76 5.24 -0.21 -6.40
C LEU A 76 4.18 0.71 -5.80
N ARG A 77 4.55 1.96 -5.50
CA ARG A 77 3.60 2.96 -5.01
C ARG A 77 2.42 3.13 -5.97
N LYS A 78 2.67 3.28 -7.29
CA LYS A 78 1.61 3.38 -8.31
C LYS A 78 0.73 2.13 -8.35
N LEU A 79 1.29 0.93 -8.26
CA LEU A 79 0.54 -0.32 -8.24
C LEU A 79 -0.41 -0.38 -7.05
N PHE A 80 0.07 -0.01 -5.86
CA PHE A 80 -0.76 0.01 -4.67
C PHE A 80 -1.78 1.16 -4.66
N GLU A 81 -1.48 2.31 -5.25
CA GLU A 81 -2.44 3.41 -5.42
C GLU A 81 -3.67 2.98 -6.26
N HIS A 82 -3.49 2.07 -7.23
CA HIS A 82 -4.62 1.46 -7.97
C HIS A 82 -5.50 0.56 -7.10
N VAL A 83 -4.97 0.00 -6.01
CA VAL A 83 -5.75 -0.78 -5.04
C VAL A 83 -6.58 0.14 -4.14
N LEU A 84 -6.11 1.37 -3.90
CA LEU A 84 -6.82 2.40 -3.12
C LEU A 84 -7.99 3.01 -3.86
N LEU A 85 -7.87 3.14 -5.17
CA LEU A 85 -8.89 3.68 -6.07
C LEU A 85 -9.56 2.50 -6.76
N PRO A 86 -10.71 1.99 -6.28
CA PRO A 86 -11.49 1.05 -7.06
C PRO A 86 -11.98 1.80 -8.30
N ARG A 87 -11.22 1.68 -9.40
CA ARG A 87 -11.51 2.20 -10.74
C ARG A 87 -12.59 3.30 -10.79
N CYS A 88 -12.19 4.55 -10.57
CA CYS A 88 -12.70 5.57 -11.48
C CYS A 88 -11.77 5.54 -12.69
N PRO A 89 -12.25 5.26 -13.91
CA PRO A 89 -11.41 5.40 -15.08
C PRO A 89 -10.92 6.84 -15.07
N ARG A 90 -9.61 7.05 -15.11
CA ARG A 90 -9.05 8.34 -15.49
C ARG A 90 -9.76 8.72 -16.78
N ARG A 91 -10.62 9.73 -16.75
CA ARG A 91 -10.93 10.47 -17.98
C ARG A 91 -9.58 10.98 -18.49
N PRO A 92 -9.17 10.67 -19.72
CA PRO A 92 -8.09 11.40 -20.35
C PRO A 92 -8.51 12.88 -20.37
N ASN A 93 -7.61 13.78 -20.00
CA ASN A 93 -7.84 15.21 -20.15
C ASN A 93 -8.21 15.50 -21.61
N LEU A 94 -9.27 16.29 -21.79
CA LEU A 94 -9.52 17.09 -22.98
C LEU A 94 -8.53 18.25 -23.01
#